data_AF-A0A6J6MI22-F1
#
_entry.id   AF-A0A6J6MI22-F1
#
_cell.length_a   1.000
_cell.length_b   1.000
_cell.length_c   1.000
_cell.angle_alpha   90.00
_cell.angle_beta   90.00
_cell.angle_gamma   90.00
#
_symmetry.space_group_name_H-M   'P 1'
#
loop_
_entity.id
_entity.type
_entity.pdbx_description
1 polymer ?
#
loop_
_entity_poly.entity_id
_entity_poly.type
_entity_poly.pdbx_seq_one_letter_code
_entity_poly.pdbx_strand_id
1 'polypeptide(L)'
;MPNTERFRPGFFKRVLVFSAPAGAIAALAAFTSYGLALNLGEPLPSAQSAATVTLFIVATAVLVQSARPLNLIRIGIVALMISLFLGVLFVPFFSKLFALSLGPERYSFVAIVVGLAGAGCIWVMTVITDRWRRE
;
A
#
# COMPACT_ATOMS: atom_id res chain seq x y z
N MET A 1 -8.29 32.39 -18.09
CA MET A 1 -7.94 32.15 -19.52
C MET A 1 -8.51 30.80 -19.91
N PRO A 2 -9.26 30.65 -21.01
CA PRO A 2 -9.73 29.35 -21.46
C PRO A 2 -8.51 28.58 -22.00
N ASN A 3 -8.06 27.59 -21.25
CA ASN A 3 -6.90 26.79 -21.62
C ASN A 3 -7.27 25.88 -22.81
N THR A 4 -6.78 26.22 -24.00
CA THR A 4 -6.99 25.51 -25.28
C THR A 4 -5.85 24.54 -25.62
N GLU A 5 -5.08 24.11 -24.63
CA GLU A 5 -4.12 23.00 -24.78
C GLU A 5 -4.91 21.70 -25.02
N ARG A 6 -4.92 21.23 -26.27
CA ARG A 6 -5.48 19.92 -26.64
C ARG A 6 -4.83 18.84 -25.78
N PHE A 7 -5.66 18.00 -25.15
CA PHE A 7 -5.22 16.79 -24.44
C PHE A 7 -4.19 16.03 -25.28
N ARG A 8 -2.94 16.03 -24.83
CA ARG A 8 -1.86 15.34 -25.54
C ARG A 8 -2.18 13.84 -25.54
N PRO A 9 -2.40 13.22 -26.71
CA PRO A 9 -2.69 11.79 -26.76
C PRO A 9 -1.52 11.02 -26.17
N GLY A 10 -1.82 10.03 -25.31
CA GLY A 10 -0.82 9.19 -24.64
C GLY A 10 -0.61 9.45 -23.14
N PHE A 11 -1.14 10.54 -22.56
CA PHE A 11 -1.10 10.74 -21.10
C PHE A 11 -1.83 9.61 -20.35
N PHE A 12 -3.04 9.27 -20.80
CA PHE A 12 -3.84 8.22 -20.18
C PHE A 12 -3.12 6.87 -20.18
N LYS A 13 -2.52 6.48 -21.33
CA LYS A 13 -1.76 5.24 -21.46
C LYS A 13 -0.55 5.20 -20.51
N ARG A 14 0.16 6.32 -20.34
CA ARG A 14 1.32 6.40 -19.42
C ARG A 14 0.93 6.26 -17.96
N VAL A 15 -0.19 6.84 -17.55
CA VAL A 15 -0.70 6.71 -16.17
C VAL A 15 -1.22 5.29 -15.92
N LEU A 16 -2.00 4.75 -16.85
CA LEU A 16 -2.66 3.45 -16.69
C LEU A 16 -1.67 2.29 -16.64
N VAL A 17 -0.57 2.36 -17.40
CA VAL A 17 0.52 1.36 -17.36
C VAL A 17 1.23 1.32 -16.00
N PHE A 18 1.18 2.40 -15.21
CA PHE A 18 1.72 2.40 -13.85
C PHE A 18 0.66 2.02 -12.81
N SER A 19 -0.53 2.63 -12.90
CA SER A 19 -1.59 2.46 -11.91
C SER A 19 -2.23 1.07 -11.92
N ALA A 20 -2.47 0.48 -13.11
CA ALA A 20 -3.13 -0.82 -13.22
C ALA A 20 -2.34 -1.97 -12.55
N PRO A 21 -1.04 -2.16 -12.83
CA PRO A 21 -0.31 -3.26 -12.21
C PRO A 21 -0.02 -2.99 -10.72
N ALA A 22 0.15 -1.74 -10.29
CA ALA A 22 0.30 -1.40 -8.87
C ALA A 22 -0.99 -1.73 -8.09
N GLY A 23 -2.15 -1.39 -8.65
CA GLY A 23 -3.45 -1.76 -8.11
C GLY A 23 -3.67 -3.27 -8.07
N ALA A 24 -3.22 -4.01 -9.08
CA ALA A 24 -3.31 -5.46 -9.12
C ALA A 24 -2.50 -6.13 -7.99
N ILE A 25 -1.27 -5.66 -7.74
CA ILE A 25 -0.46 -6.17 -6.62
C ILE A 25 -1.12 -5.86 -5.27
N ALA A 26 -1.65 -4.63 -5.11
CA ALA A 26 -2.36 -4.24 -3.90
C ALA A 26 -3.60 -5.11 -3.65
N ALA A 27 -4.40 -5.38 -4.69
CA ALA A 27 -5.56 -6.25 -4.60
C ALA A 27 -5.14 -7.68 -4.21
N LEU A 28 -4.16 -8.27 -4.90
CA LEU A 28 -3.70 -9.62 -4.60
C LEU A 28 -3.14 -9.75 -3.17
N ALA A 29 -2.36 -8.77 -2.71
CA ALA A 29 -1.84 -8.75 -1.34
C ALA A 29 -2.97 -8.66 -0.30
N ALA A 30 -3.96 -7.81 -0.53
CA ALA A 30 -5.11 -7.67 0.36
C ALA A 30 -5.96 -8.94 0.40
N PHE A 31 -6.29 -9.50 -0.78
CA PHE A 31 -7.09 -10.73 -0.90
C PHE A 31 -6.39 -11.94 -0.29
N THR A 32 -5.08 -12.08 -0.50
CA THR A 32 -4.30 -13.17 0.12
C THR A 32 -4.26 -13.04 1.64
N SER A 33 -4.03 -11.83 2.16
CA SER A 33 -4.08 -11.58 3.61
C SER A 33 -5.45 -11.87 4.21
N TYR A 34 -6.51 -11.40 3.55
CA TYR A 34 -7.89 -11.62 4.01
C TYR A 34 -8.28 -13.10 3.94
N GLY A 35 -7.95 -13.77 2.83
CA GLY A 35 -8.23 -15.19 2.63
C GLY A 35 -7.48 -16.08 3.63
N LEU A 36 -6.23 -15.75 3.95
CA LEU A 36 -5.47 -16.45 4.99
C LEU A 36 -6.13 -16.28 6.36
N ALA A 37 -6.55 -15.07 6.71
CA ALA A 37 -7.24 -14.82 7.98
C ALA A 37 -8.58 -15.59 8.09
N LEU A 38 -9.35 -15.68 7.01
CA LEU A 38 -10.59 -16.47 6.98
C LEU A 38 -10.34 -17.98 7.11
N ASN A 39 -9.33 -18.51 6.41
CA ASN A 39 -9.03 -19.95 6.42
C ASN A 39 -8.64 -20.47 7.81
N LEU A 40 -8.12 -19.59 8.67
CA LEU A 40 -7.71 -19.93 10.01
C LEU A 40 -8.84 -19.75 11.06
N GLY A 41 -10.05 -19.42 10.63
CA GLY A 41 -11.24 -19.39 11.48
C GLY A 41 -11.41 -18.12 12.33
N GLU A 42 -10.72 -17.03 12.00
CA GLU A 42 -10.84 -15.77 12.72
C GLU A 42 -12.18 -15.06 12.45
N PRO A 43 -12.71 -14.28 13.41
CA PRO A 43 -13.85 -13.41 13.20
C PRO A 43 -13.60 -12.41 12.05
N LEU A 44 -14.64 -12.11 11.26
CA LEU A 44 -14.60 -11.12 10.16
C LEU A 44 -13.86 -9.80 10.50
N PRO A 45 -14.06 -9.16 11.68
CA PRO A 45 -13.35 -7.90 12.00
C PRO A 45 -11.82 -8.07 12.14
N SER A 46 -11.35 -9.24 12.57
CA SER A 46 -9.93 -9.57 12.68
C SER A 46 -9.29 -9.68 11.29
N ALA A 47 -9.99 -10.37 10.36
CA ALA A 47 -9.56 -10.53 8.98
C ALA A 47 -9.51 -9.20 8.20
N GLN A 48 -10.49 -8.31 8.44
CA GLN A 48 -10.52 -6.98 7.82
C GLN A 48 -9.37 -6.08 8.33
N SER A 49 -9.03 -6.19 9.61
CA SER A 49 -7.90 -5.48 10.21
C SER A 49 -6.57 -5.90 9.56
N ALA A 50 -6.35 -7.20 9.39
CA ALA A 50 -5.15 -7.73 8.72
C ALA A 50 -5.04 -7.28 7.26
N ALA A 51 -6.17 -7.27 6.53
CA ALA A 51 -6.23 -6.75 5.16
C ALA A 51 -5.89 -5.25 5.09
N THR A 52 -6.31 -4.47 6.08
CA THR A 52 -6.02 -3.02 6.14
C THR A 52 -4.55 -2.76 6.40
N VAL A 53 -3.91 -3.52 7.30
CA VAL A 53 -2.48 -3.41 7.58
C VAL A 53 -1.63 -3.78 6.36
N THR A 54 -1.98 -4.88 5.67
CA THR A 54 -1.27 -5.27 4.44
C THR A 54 -1.43 -4.25 3.33
N LEU A 55 -2.64 -3.72 3.12
CA LEU A 55 -2.89 -2.62 2.20
C LEU A 55 -2.08 -1.37 2.54
N PHE A 56 -1.97 -1.02 3.82
CA PHE A 56 -1.20 0.14 4.23
C PHE A 56 0.29 0.01 3.88
N ILE A 57 0.88 -1.18 4.12
CA ILE A 57 2.28 -1.44 3.79
C ILE A 57 2.51 -1.36 2.27
N VAL A 58 1.63 -1.99 1.49
CA VAL A 58 1.65 -1.95 0.03
C VAL A 58 1.49 -0.52 -0.50
N ALA A 59 0.50 0.23 0.01
CA ALA A 59 0.25 1.61 -0.40
C ALA A 59 1.44 2.52 -0.07
N THR A 60 2.09 2.31 1.07
CA THR A 60 3.31 3.04 1.44
C THR A 60 4.45 2.76 0.45
N ALA A 61 4.61 1.50 0.01
CA ALA A 61 5.60 1.14 -1.02
C ALA A 61 5.32 1.82 -2.37
N VAL A 62 4.05 1.87 -2.80
CA VAL A 62 3.63 2.61 -4.00
C VAL A 62 3.94 4.10 -3.85
N LEU A 63 3.66 4.68 -2.69
CA LEU A 63 3.90 6.10 -2.42
C LEU A 63 5.39 6.45 -2.47
N VAL A 64 6.25 5.60 -1.90
CA VAL A 64 7.72 5.74 -1.99
C VAL A 64 8.20 5.73 -3.44
N GLN A 65 7.62 4.91 -4.31
CA GLN A 65 7.97 4.88 -5.73
C GLN A 65 7.44 6.06 -6.51
N SER A 66 6.18 6.46 -6.26
CA SER A 66 5.61 7.66 -6.87
C SER A 66 6.41 8.91 -6.49
N ALA A 67 7.03 8.91 -5.31
CA ALA A 67 7.83 10.02 -4.79
C ALA A 67 9.24 10.16 -5.40
N ARG A 68 9.68 9.34 -6.37
CA ARG A 68 10.97 9.57 -7.05
C ARG A 68 10.94 10.90 -7.85
N PRO A 69 11.97 11.79 -7.82
CA PRO A 69 13.20 11.77 -7.03
C PRO A 69 12.94 12.12 -5.55
N LEU A 70 13.58 11.37 -4.64
CA LEU A 70 13.36 11.47 -3.20
C LEU A 70 14.01 12.75 -2.64
N ASN A 71 13.22 13.82 -2.52
CA ASN A 71 13.59 15.01 -1.77
C ASN A 71 13.30 14.85 -0.28
N LEU A 72 14.02 15.56 0.58
CA LEU A 72 13.85 15.52 2.05
C LEU A 72 12.40 15.71 2.49
N ILE A 73 11.65 16.60 1.83
CA ILE A 73 10.22 16.83 2.09
C ILE A 73 9.39 15.57 1.79
N ARG A 74 9.66 14.88 0.68
CA ARG A 74 8.92 13.67 0.29
C ARG A 74 9.21 12.52 1.26
N ILE A 75 10.45 12.39 1.69
CA ILE A 75 10.84 11.45 2.75
C ILE A 75 10.11 11.80 4.06
N GLY A 76 10.05 13.09 4.41
CA GLY A 76 9.28 13.58 5.56
C GLY A 76 7.80 13.20 5.47
N ILE A 77 7.16 13.31 4.30
CA ILE A 77 5.77 12.91 4.09
C ILE A 77 5.58 11.40 4.28
N VAL A 78 6.46 10.57 3.71
CA VAL A 78 6.42 9.11 3.88
C VAL A 78 6.59 8.74 5.36
N ALA A 79 7.59 9.32 6.02
CA ALA A 79 7.86 9.09 7.43
C ALA A 79 6.69 9.53 8.31
N LEU A 80 6.05 10.66 8.00
CA LEU A 80 4.86 11.15 8.69
C LEU A 80 3.69 10.18 8.51
N MET A 81 3.42 9.69 7.30
CA MET A 81 2.33 8.73 7.06
C MET A 81 2.54 7.44 7.86
N ILE A 82 3.75 6.90 7.85
CA ILE A 82 4.11 5.72 8.65
C ILE A 82 3.92 6.00 10.14
N SER A 83 4.43 7.14 10.62
CA SER A 83 4.34 7.54 12.04
C SER A 83 2.89 7.71 12.50
N LEU A 84 2.04 8.33 11.67
CA LEU A 84 0.62 8.50 11.96
C LEU A 84 -0.12 7.17 12.01
N PHE A 85 0.19 6.25 11.09
CA PHE A 85 -0.40 4.91 11.11
C PHE A 85 0.02 4.12 12.35
N LEU A 86 1.31 4.17 12.73
CA LEU A 86 1.74 3.61 14.01
C LEU A 86 1.01 4.28 15.19
N GLY A 87 0.86 5.59 15.17
CA GLY A 87 0.10 6.34 16.17
C GLY A 87 -1.34 5.84 16.31
N VAL A 88 -2.01 5.51 15.21
CA VAL A 88 -3.36 4.90 15.22
C VAL A 88 -3.37 3.53 15.90
N LEU A 89 -2.31 2.72 15.74
CA LEU A 89 -2.21 1.41 16.39
C LEU A 89 -1.91 1.52 17.90
N PHE A 90 -1.13 2.51 18.32
CA PHE A 90 -0.79 2.73 19.73
C PHE A 90 -1.89 3.46 20.52
N VAL A 91 -2.74 4.24 19.84
CA VAL A 91 -3.80 5.01 20.50
C VAL A 91 -5.11 4.21 20.48
N PRO A 92 -5.57 3.68 21.64
CA PRO A 92 -6.73 2.77 21.71
C PRO A 92 -8.05 3.43 21.31
N PHE A 93 -8.12 4.77 21.30
CA PHE A 93 -9.28 5.51 20.80
C PHE A 93 -9.48 5.31 19.28
N PHE A 94 -8.40 5.39 18.49
CA PHE A 94 -8.48 5.21 17.05
C PHE A 94 -8.65 3.74 16.66
N SER A 95 -7.95 2.81 17.33
CA SER A 95 -8.13 1.37 17.11
C SER A 95 -9.59 0.93 17.33
N LYS A 96 -10.27 1.46 18.36
CA LYS A 96 -11.70 1.18 18.61
C LYS A 96 -12.62 1.81 17.56
N LEU A 97 -12.34 3.03 17.08
CA LEU A 97 -13.15 3.67 16.03
C LEU A 97 -13.02 2.99 14.67
N PHE A 98 -11.82 2.54 14.30
CA PHE A 98 -11.59 1.86 13.02
C PHE A 98 -11.84 0.35 13.08
N ALA A 99 -12.27 -0.19 14.23
CA ALA A 99 -12.41 -1.62 14.49
C ALA A 99 -11.13 -2.42 14.15
N LEU A 100 -9.95 -1.79 14.27
CA LEU A 100 -8.66 -2.47 14.10
C LEU A 100 -8.38 -3.26 15.37
N SER A 101 -8.87 -4.50 15.40
CA SER A 101 -8.58 -5.43 16.49
C SER A 101 -7.26 -6.16 16.19
N LEU A 102 -6.16 -5.63 16.72
CA LEU A 102 -4.90 -6.36 16.84
C LEU A 102 -5.06 -7.41 17.97
N GLY A 103 -5.76 -8.50 17.68
CA GLY A 103 -5.79 -9.71 18.53
C GLY A 103 -4.42 -10.43 18.55
N PRO A 104 -4.14 -11.29 19.55
CA PRO A 104 -2.80 -11.47 20.13
C PRO A 104 -1.75 -12.06 19.17
N GLU A 105 -0.66 -11.31 19.02
CA GLU A 105 0.74 -11.68 18.70
C GLU A 105 1.07 -12.49 17.43
N ARG A 106 0.25 -13.46 16.99
CA ARG A 106 0.60 -14.33 15.85
C ARG A 106 0.20 -13.74 14.49
N TYR A 107 -0.93 -13.03 14.41
CA TYR A 107 -1.44 -12.50 13.12
C TYR A 107 -0.85 -11.17 12.69
N SER A 108 -0.52 -10.31 13.66
CA SER A 108 0.22 -9.08 13.37
C SER A 108 1.50 -9.37 12.61
N PHE A 109 2.19 -10.45 12.97
CA PHE A 109 3.40 -10.89 12.29
C PHE A 109 3.13 -11.34 10.85
N VAL A 110 2.06 -12.11 10.60
CA VAL A 110 1.67 -12.55 9.25
C VAL A 110 1.29 -11.36 8.37
N ALA A 111 0.50 -10.42 8.88
CA ALA A 111 0.13 -9.20 8.13
C ALA A 111 1.36 -8.35 7.80
N ILE A 112 2.31 -8.23 8.73
CA ILE A 112 3.58 -7.51 8.48
C ILE A 112 4.41 -8.23 7.42
N VAL A 113 4.56 -9.57 7.51
CA VAL A 113 5.34 -10.36 6.54
C VAL A 113 4.72 -10.30 5.14
N VAL A 114 3.39 -10.46 5.02
CA VAL A 114 2.68 -10.36 3.73
C VAL A 114 2.77 -8.93 3.18
N GLY A 115 2.65 -7.91 4.03
CA GLY A 115 2.84 -6.53 3.62
C GLY A 115 4.25 -6.25 3.13
N LEU A 116 5.29 -6.73 3.83
CA LEU A 116 6.69 -6.60 3.42
C LEU A 116 6.98 -7.35 2.12
N ALA A 117 6.40 -8.54 1.93
CA ALA A 117 6.48 -9.27 0.67
C ALA A 117 5.82 -8.48 -0.47
N GLY A 118 4.64 -7.90 -0.24
CA GLY A 118 3.96 -7.01 -1.19
C GLY A 118 4.79 -5.76 -1.53
N ALA A 119 5.41 -5.13 -0.53
CA ALA A 119 6.32 -4.01 -0.72
C ALA A 119 7.56 -4.41 -1.55
N GLY A 120 8.10 -5.61 -1.32
CA GLY A 120 9.17 -6.21 -2.12
C GLY A 120 8.76 -6.42 -3.58
N CYS A 121 7.58 -6.98 -3.83
CA CYS A 121 7.02 -7.14 -5.18
C CYS A 121 6.86 -5.79 -5.90
N ILE A 122 6.40 -4.76 -5.20
CA ILE A 122 6.25 -3.39 -5.74
C ILE A 122 7.61 -2.77 -6.06
N TRP A 123 8.62 -3.00 -5.21
CA TRP A 123 10.00 -2.62 -5.48
C TRP A 123 10.57 -3.32 -6.71
N VAL A 124 10.40 -4.63 -6.83
CA VAL A 124 10.83 -5.38 -8.02
C VAL A 124 10.10 -4.90 -9.27
N MET A 125 8.79 -4.71 -9.20
CA MET A 125 8.01 -4.27 -10.34
C MET A 125 8.46 -2.90 -10.83
N THR A 126 8.73 -1.96 -9.93
CA THR A 126 9.20 -0.63 -10.36
C THR A 126 10.64 -0.60 -10.81
N VAL A 127 11.52 -1.49 -10.32
CA VAL A 127 12.84 -1.68 -10.92
C VAL A 127 12.70 -2.18 -12.35
N ILE A 128 11.74 -3.08 -12.61
CA ILE A 128 11.44 -3.58 -13.97
C ILE A 128 10.84 -2.47 -14.83
N THR A 129 9.86 -1.71 -14.33
CA THR A 129 9.21 -0.61 -15.07
C THR A 129 10.17 0.56 -15.34
N ASP A 130 11.09 0.86 -14.42
CA ASP A 130 12.13 1.86 -14.64
C ASP A 130 13.19 1.39 -15.65
N ARG A 131 13.46 0.07 -15.74
CA ARG A 131 14.30 -0.51 -16.79
C ARG A 131 13.69 -0.28 -18.18
N TRP A 132 12.38 -0.49 -18.32
CA TRP A 132 11.63 -0.26 -19.56
C TRP A 132 11.54 1.21 -19.99
N ARG A 133 11.87 2.16 -19.09
CA ARG A 133 11.86 3.59 -19.40
C ARG A 133 13.23 4.12 -19.85
N ARG A 134 14.28 3.29 -19.78
CA ARG A 134 15.66 3.65 -20.21
C ARG A 134 16.04 3.11 -21.59
N GLU A 135 15.20 2.29 -22.20
CA GLU A 135 15.28 1.90 -23.62
C GLU A 135 14.23 2.65 -24.44
#